data_AF-A0A0N5APB8-F1
#
_entry.id   AF-A0A0N5APB8-F1
#
_cell.length_a   1.000
_cell.length_b   1.000
_cell.length_c   1.000
_cell.angle_alpha   90.00
_cell.angle_beta   90.00
_cell.angle_gamma   90.00
#
_symmetry.space_group_name_H-M   'P 1'
#
loop_
_entity.id
_entity.type
_entity.pdbx_description
1 polymer ?
#
loop_
_entity_poly.entity_id
_entity_poly.type
_entity_poly.pdbx_seq_one_letter_code
_entity_poly.pdbx_strand_id
1 'polypeptide(L)'
;MATIINPQMTFGTDHNLESENNALASKKNDVTVDEVNLLEKKFNLPLEQLYNLSLRYYRDKERNGELIIPYNKRLLFMAYAKQVKVGPYSQSSDEAGWFDLVGNDRT
;
A
#
# COMPACT_ATOMS: atom_id res chain seq x y z
N MET A 1 16.02 -65.49 -16.27
CA MET A 1 14.91 -64.52 -16.47
C MET A 1 15.49 -63.12 -16.33
N ALA A 2 14.97 -62.19 -17.13
CA ALA A 2 15.67 -61.02 -17.69
C ALA A 2 16.26 -60.00 -16.69
N THR A 3 17.48 -59.57 -17.00
CA THR A 3 18.09 -58.31 -16.60
C THR A 3 17.33 -57.16 -17.24
N ILE A 4 16.82 -56.21 -16.44
CA ILE A 4 16.28 -54.95 -16.97
C ILE A 4 17.35 -53.87 -16.84
N ILE A 5 17.77 -53.43 -18.02
CA ILE A 5 18.73 -52.35 -18.29
C ILE A 5 17.92 -51.06 -18.22
N ASN A 6 18.23 -50.14 -17.30
CA ASN A 6 17.71 -48.76 -17.36
C ASN A 6 18.81 -47.84 -17.90
N PRO A 7 18.56 -47.12 -19.01
CA PRO A 7 19.54 -46.25 -19.64
C PRO A 7 19.65 -44.89 -18.94
N GLN A 8 20.87 -44.36 -18.97
CA GLN A 8 21.29 -43.04 -18.50
C GLN A 8 20.49 -41.92 -19.19
N MET A 9 19.98 -40.97 -18.41
CA MET A 9 19.54 -39.65 -18.90
C MET A 9 20.36 -38.59 -18.16
N THR A 10 21.35 -38.07 -18.87
CA THR A 10 22.18 -36.92 -18.49
C THR A 10 21.33 -35.64 -18.52
N PHE A 11 21.22 -34.94 -17.40
CA PHE A 11 20.71 -33.56 -17.38
C PHE A 11 21.87 -32.60 -17.18
N GLY A 12 22.05 -31.76 -18.19
CA GLY A 12 23.13 -30.78 -18.31
C GLY A 12 23.06 -29.68 -17.27
N THR A 13 24.22 -29.10 -17.03
CA THR A 13 24.50 -28.01 -16.10
C THR A 13 24.12 -26.67 -16.75
N ASP A 14 22.93 -26.14 -16.46
CA ASP A 14 22.56 -24.77 -16.87
C ASP A 14 22.91 -23.78 -15.75
N HIS A 15 24.21 -23.50 -15.58
CA HIS A 15 24.68 -22.35 -14.82
C HIS A 15 24.50 -21.07 -15.65
N ASN A 16 23.29 -20.49 -15.73
CA ASN A 16 23.15 -19.12 -16.26
C ASN A 16 21.85 -18.35 -15.91
N LEU A 17 21.31 -18.44 -14.69
CA LEU A 17 20.08 -17.70 -14.33
C LEU A 17 20.20 -16.75 -13.11
N GLU A 18 21.37 -16.66 -12.47
CA GLU A 18 21.55 -15.83 -11.26
C GLU A 18 22.10 -14.43 -11.50
N SER A 19 22.57 -14.10 -12.71
CA SER A 19 23.25 -12.82 -12.96
C SER A 19 22.31 -11.66 -13.34
N GLU A 20 21.12 -11.92 -13.86
CA GLU A 20 20.20 -10.86 -14.32
C GLU A 20 19.33 -10.26 -13.20
N ASN A 21 19.14 -10.98 -12.09
CA ASN A 21 18.27 -10.51 -11.00
C ASN A 21 18.92 -9.43 -10.11
N ASN A 22 20.25 -9.29 -10.12
CA ASN A 22 20.95 -8.31 -9.29
C ASN A 22 21.05 -6.91 -9.94
N ALA A 23 20.81 -6.80 -11.25
CA ALA A 23 20.87 -5.52 -11.97
C ALA A 23 19.61 -4.65 -11.77
N LEU A 24 18.47 -5.25 -11.43
CA LEU A 24 17.22 -4.52 -11.15
C LEU A 24 17.17 -3.93 -9.73
N ALA A 25 17.98 -4.46 -8.81
CA ALA A 25 18.01 -4.05 -7.41
C ALA A 25 18.79 -2.74 -7.15
N SER A 26 19.57 -2.25 -8.11
CA SER A 26 20.55 -1.18 -7.89
C SER A 26 20.29 0.12 -8.67
N LYS A 27 19.04 0.41 -9.04
CA LYS A 27 18.70 1.68 -9.71
C LYS A 27 17.34 2.28 -9.34
N LYS A 28 17.00 2.25 -8.05
CA LYS A 28 16.11 3.24 -7.44
C LYS A 28 16.94 4.09 -6.49
N ASN A 29 17.74 5.00 -7.06
CA ASN A 29 18.16 6.18 -6.31
C ASN A 29 16.90 7.02 -6.14
N ASP A 30 16.16 6.67 -5.09
CA ASP A 30 14.96 7.36 -4.66
C ASP A 30 15.38 8.79 -4.33
N VAL A 31 15.13 9.69 -5.28
CA VAL A 31 15.04 11.10 -4.99
C VAL A 31 13.76 11.24 -4.16
N THR A 32 13.83 10.81 -2.90
CA THR A 32 12.89 11.23 -1.87
C THR A 32 13.14 12.71 -1.70
N VAL A 33 12.58 13.53 -2.59
CA VAL A 33 12.16 14.85 -2.15
C VAL A 33 11.32 14.55 -0.93
N ASP A 34 11.81 14.97 0.23
CA ASP A 34 11.20 14.64 1.50
C ASP A 34 9.82 15.30 1.52
N GLU A 35 8.81 14.58 1.02
CA GLU A 35 7.48 15.12 0.70
C GLU A 35 6.84 15.73 1.94
N VAL A 36 7.20 15.18 3.10
CA VAL A 36 6.91 15.71 4.43
C VAL A 36 7.43 17.14 4.56
N ASN A 37 8.73 17.36 4.33
CA ASN A 37 9.32 18.70 4.39
C ASN A 37 8.70 19.67 3.37
N LEU A 38 8.31 19.20 2.20
CA LEU A 38 7.63 20.03 1.21
C LEU A 38 6.23 20.46 1.68
N LEU A 39 5.46 19.53 2.24
CA LEU A 39 4.12 19.79 2.77
C LEU A 39 4.17 20.71 4.00
N GLU A 40 5.08 20.45 4.93
CA GLU A 40 5.23 21.25 6.15
C GLU A 40 5.65 22.69 5.81
N LYS A 41 6.58 22.88 4.86
CA LYS A 41 6.94 24.23 4.39
C LYS A 41 5.81 24.94 3.64
N LYS A 42 5.02 24.19 2.84
CA LYS A 42 3.93 24.78 2.06
C LYS A 42 2.80 25.29 2.95
N PHE A 43 2.45 24.52 3.98
CA PHE A 43 1.32 24.83 4.85
C PHE A 43 1.74 25.48 6.17
N ASN A 44 3.04 25.57 6.46
CA ASN A 44 3.61 26.05 7.72
C ASN A 44 3.01 25.35 8.96
N LEU A 45 2.68 24.07 8.81
CA LEU A 45 2.07 23.24 9.84
C LEU A 45 2.76 21.88 9.85
N PRO A 46 2.97 21.27 11.04
CA PRO A 46 3.43 19.89 11.14
C PRO A 46 2.49 18.94 10.39
N LEU A 47 3.04 17.88 9.79
CA LEU A 47 2.28 16.93 8.98
C LEU A 47 1.09 16.31 9.76
N GLU A 48 1.30 15.99 11.04
CA GLU A 48 0.25 15.45 11.91
C GLU A 48 -0.93 16.43 12.08
N GLN A 49 -0.64 17.72 12.26
CA GLN A 49 -1.67 18.75 12.38
C GLN A 49 -2.42 18.94 11.06
N LEU A 50 -1.71 18.89 9.94
CA LEU A 50 -2.29 18.97 8.61
C LEU A 50 -3.23 17.79 8.32
N TYR A 51 -2.83 16.58 8.73
CA TYR A 51 -3.67 15.39 8.65
C TYR A 51 -4.96 15.55 9.48
N ASN A 52 -4.83 15.94 10.74
CA ASN A 52 -5.97 16.15 11.63
C ASN A 52 -6.93 17.24 11.13
N LEU A 53 -6.40 18.33 10.57
CA LEU A 53 -7.19 19.41 9.97
C LEU A 53 -7.95 18.91 8.73
N SER A 54 -7.28 18.11 7.89
CA SER A 54 -7.88 17.51 6.70
C SER A 54 -9.05 16.59 7.07
N LEU A 55 -8.87 15.72 8.07
CA LEU A 55 -9.95 14.85 8.56
C LEU A 55 -11.18 15.63 9.02
N ARG A 56 -10.97 16.71 9.80
CA ARG A 56 -12.06 17.58 10.27
C ARG A 56 -12.78 18.23 9.10
N TYR A 57 -12.04 18.79 8.15
CA TYR A 57 -12.61 19.44 6.97
C TYR A 57 -13.52 18.49 6.17
N TYR A 58 -13.01 17.29 5.83
CA TYR A 58 -13.80 16.33 5.06
C TYR A 58 -15.03 15.85 5.84
N ARG A 59 -14.89 15.61 7.15
CA ARG A 59 -15.99 15.21 8.01
C ARG A 59 -17.09 16.27 8.10
N ASP A 60 -16.71 17.53 8.31
CA ASP A 60 -17.68 18.61 8.46
C ASP A 60 -18.37 18.93 7.13
N LYS A 61 -17.61 18.92 6.02
CA LYS A 61 -18.15 19.19 4.68
C LYS A 61 -19.06 18.08 4.15
N GLU A 62 -18.75 16.82 4.43
CA GLU A 62 -19.62 15.69 4.13
C GLU A 62 -20.92 15.76 4.96
N ARG A 63 -20.81 16.03 6.27
CA ARG A 63 -21.99 16.17 7.16
C ARG A 63 -22.92 17.30 6.73
N ASN A 64 -22.37 18.43 6.30
CA ASN A 64 -23.15 19.57 5.83
C ASN A 64 -23.74 19.36 4.41
N GLY A 65 -23.37 18.29 3.71
CA GLY A 65 -23.77 18.04 2.33
C GLY A 65 -23.13 18.98 1.30
N GLU A 66 -22.15 19.79 1.71
CA GLU A 66 -21.44 20.74 0.85
C GLU A 66 -20.39 20.05 -0.05
N LEU A 67 -19.96 18.85 0.33
CA LEU A 67 -18.97 18.06 -0.39
C LEU A 67 -19.46 16.62 -0.54
N ILE A 68 -19.54 16.16 -1.78
CA ILE A 68 -19.79 14.75 -2.11
C ILE A 68 -18.47 14.12 -2.51
N ILE A 69 -18.00 13.18 -1.69
CA ILE A 69 -16.76 12.45 -1.95
C ILE A 69 -17.10 11.16 -2.69
N PRO A 70 -16.54 10.91 -3.88
CA PRO A 70 -16.81 9.67 -4.61
C PRO A 70 -16.28 8.46 -3.84
N TYR A 71 -16.94 7.32 -4.03
CA TYR A 71 -16.69 6.11 -3.23
C TYR A 71 -15.22 5.68 -3.21
N ASN A 72 -14.55 5.66 -4.37
CA ASN A 72 -13.12 5.33 -4.48
C ASN A 72 -12.21 6.22 -3.62
N LYS A 73 -12.53 7.51 -3.47
CA LYS A 73 -11.77 8.43 -2.64
C LYS A 73 -12.03 8.20 -1.15
N ARG A 74 -13.27 7.86 -0.78
CA ARG A 74 -13.60 7.46 0.60
C ARG A 74 -12.87 6.19 1.00
N LEU A 75 -12.82 5.19 0.12
CA LEU A 75 -12.07 3.95 0.34
C LEU A 75 -10.58 4.21 0.50
N LEU A 76 -10.01 5.10 -0.32
CA LEU A 76 -8.61 5.52 -0.21
C LEU A 76 -8.33 6.21 1.13
N PHE A 77 -9.19 7.13 1.56
CA PHE A 77 -9.06 7.80 2.87
C PHE A 77 -9.19 6.82 4.04
N MET A 78 -10.07 5.82 3.92
CA MET A 78 -10.15 4.72 4.88
C MET A 78 -8.83 3.97 5.00
N ALA A 79 -8.25 3.55 3.86
CA ALA A 79 -6.99 2.83 3.83
C ALA A 79 -5.86 3.62 4.48
N TYR A 80 -5.75 4.93 4.17
CA TYR A 80 -4.77 5.79 4.82
C TYR A 80 -5.02 5.97 6.33
N ALA A 81 -6.26 6.16 6.75
CA ALA A 81 -6.58 6.27 8.17
C ALA A 81 -6.23 4.99 8.94
N LYS A 82 -6.47 3.81 8.35
CA LYS A 82 -6.05 2.52 8.92
C LYS A 82 -4.52 2.40 8.99
N GLN A 83 -3.82 2.77 7.91
CA GLN A 83 -2.36 2.76 7.88
C GLN A 83 -1.74 3.66 8.95
N VAL A 84 -2.32 4.84 9.19
CA VAL A 84 -1.84 5.75 10.24
C VAL A 84 -2.14 5.22 11.65
N LYS A 85 -3.32 4.62 11.87
CA LYS A 85 -3.76 4.13 13.20
C LYS A 85 -3.08 2.82 13.61
N VAL A 86 -3.03 1.85 12.69
CA VAL A 86 -2.65 0.45 12.99
C VAL A 86 -1.32 0.07 12.34
N GLY A 87 -0.89 0.80 11.31
CA GLY A 87 0.24 0.42 10.48
C GLY A 87 -0.16 -0.56 9.37
N PRO A 88 0.75 -1.44 8.94
CA PRO A 88 0.50 -2.39 7.85
C PRO A 88 -0.76 -3.23 8.06
N TYR A 89 -1.42 -3.60 6.94
CA TYR A 89 -2.64 -4.39 6.98
C TYR A 89 -2.43 -5.74 7.71
N SER A 90 -3.32 -6.02 8.66
CA SER A 90 -3.43 -7.32 9.32
C SER A 90 -4.89 -7.76 9.39
N GLN A 91 -5.16 -9.06 9.28
CA GLN A 91 -6.53 -9.58 9.25
C GLN A 91 -7.29 -9.39 10.58
N SER A 92 -6.58 -9.11 11.68
CA SER A 92 -7.15 -8.73 12.97
C SER A 92 -7.53 -7.25 13.06
N SER A 93 -7.20 -6.44 12.05
CA SER A 93 -7.42 -4.98 12.02
C SER A 93 -8.65 -4.55 11.20
N ASP A 94 -9.59 -5.47 11.00
CA ASP A 94 -10.89 -5.24 10.35
C ASP A 94 -11.87 -4.43 11.22
N GLU A 95 -11.35 -3.47 11.99
CA GLU A 95 -12.18 -2.53 12.71
C GLU A 95 -12.70 -1.47 11.73
N ALA A 96 -14.02 -1.39 11.66
CA ALA A 96 -14.79 -0.37 10.97
C ALA A 96 -14.46 1.03 11.55
N GLY A 97 -13.65 1.81 10.84
CA GLY A 97 -13.39 3.21 11.20
C GLY A 97 -14.51 4.14 10.75
N TRP A 98 -14.36 5.46 10.96
CA TRP A 98 -15.32 6.49 10.53
C TRP A 98 -15.67 6.45 9.01
N PHE A 99 -14.78 5.92 8.16
CA PHE A 99 -15.04 5.73 6.73
C PHE A 99 -15.80 4.44 6.39
N ASP A 100 -16.14 3.62 7.39
CA ASP A 100 -16.94 2.42 7.18
C ASP A 100 -18.42 2.80 7.01
N LEU A 101 -18.76 3.20 5.79
CA LEU A 101 -20.14 3.52 5.41
C LEU A 101 -20.93 2.28 4.97
N VAL A 102 -20.26 1.13 4.83
CA VAL A 102 -20.92 -0.12 4.48
C VAL A 102 -20.11 -1.25 5.11
N GLY A 103 -20.64 -1.87 6.16
CA GLY A 103 -20.13 -3.15 6.71
C GLY A 103 -20.23 -4.33 5.73
N ASN A 104 -20.18 -4.07 4.43
CA ASN A 104 -20.57 -4.95 3.35
C ASN A 104 -19.95 -4.48 2.01
N ASP A 105 -18.63 -4.62 1.82
CA ASP A 105 -18.05 -4.77 0.47
C ASP A 105 -18.31 -6.19 -0.10
N ARG A 106 -19.22 -6.94 0.55
CA ARG A 106 -19.72 -8.25 0.13
C ARG A 106 -20.93 -8.05 -0.77
N THR A 107 -20.71 -7.63 -2.00
CA THR A 107 -21.54 -8.02 -3.16
C THR A 107 -20.76 -7.78 -4.43
#